data_AF-A0A9Q1MVF9-F1
#
_entry.id   AF-A0A9Q1MVF9-F1
#
_cell.length_a   1.000
_cell.length_b   1.000
_cell.length_c   1.000
_cell.angle_alpha   90.00
_cell.angle_beta   90.00
_cell.angle_gamma   90.00
#
_symmetry.space_group_name_H-M   'P 1'
#
loop_
_entity.id
_entity.type
_entity.pdbx_description
1 polymer ?
#
loop_
_entity_poly.entity_id
_entity_poly.type
_entity_poly.pdbx_seq_one_letter_code
_entity_poly.pdbx_strand_id
1 'polypeptide(L)'
;MAPHWNPMATEIGIAVQGEGMVRVVCPSTGTKQQACKNMRFKVEGGDVFAVPRFHPMAQMAFNNNSFVFVGFSTTTKEHHPQYLTGKASVLLTLDRQILEKRGGKRRKQGERKKRKQGRGRKNKGGRQKKLEGKKRKQHERLKKKEEKEKLRMQGKKKRQQGKRRKKEGDNRKKQGKGKRRKLQNRKKKKLGKKKEEEERKRQEAEETRRKQEKEEARRKEEQEEEARKQEEEIKRRQEEEEARKREEEQEEEARRREEEEAETRKQQEEEEARRREEEAETRRQQEEEARRQEDEEEEARRSEEEEAREAERRRQDKRKLKDKKRKLGDRRKKRKRRHQEEEETEQERVGKR
;
A
#
# COMPACT_ATOMS: atom_id res chain seq x y z
N MET A 1 5.87 -0.14 -14.48
CA MET A 1 5.55 -1.42 -15.16
C MET A 1 4.54 -1.19 -16.28
N ALA A 2 3.94 -2.25 -16.84
CA ALA A 2 2.70 -2.11 -17.62
C ALA A 2 1.58 -1.46 -16.78
N PRO A 3 0.62 -0.73 -17.36
CA PRO A 3 -0.46 -0.10 -16.59
C PRO A 3 -1.27 -1.08 -15.74
N HIS A 4 -1.47 -0.75 -14.46
CA HIS A 4 -2.17 -1.55 -13.45
C HIS A 4 -2.85 -0.65 -12.41
N TRP A 5 -3.69 -1.20 -11.54
CA TRP A 5 -4.14 -0.55 -10.31
C TRP A 5 -4.02 -1.51 -9.12
N ASN A 6 -3.94 -0.94 -7.93
CA ASN A 6 -3.96 -1.67 -6.66
C ASN A 6 -5.37 -1.63 -6.06
N PRO A 7 -6.15 -2.72 -6.06
CA PRO A 7 -7.48 -2.75 -5.43
C PRO A 7 -7.51 -2.80 -3.89
N MET A 8 -6.41 -3.07 -3.17
CA MET A 8 -6.46 -3.28 -1.71
C MET A 8 -5.68 -2.25 -0.88
N ALA A 9 -4.59 -1.70 -1.41
CA ALA A 9 -3.65 -0.80 -0.73
C ALA A 9 -3.32 0.45 -1.55
N THR A 10 -2.66 1.41 -0.89
CA THR A 10 -1.88 2.47 -1.52
C THR A 10 -0.46 1.95 -1.77
N GLU A 11 0.10 2.21 -2.96
CA GLU A 11 1.52 1.93 -3.27
C GLU A 11 2.37 3.17 -2.97
N ILE A 12 3.39 3.03 -2.12
CA ILE A 12 4.36 4.08 -1.81
C ILE A 12 5.71 3.67 -2.42
N GLY A 13 6.20 4.42 -3.39
CA GLY A 13 7.47 4.16 -4.07
C GLY A 13 8.54 5.17 -3.69
N ILE A 14 9.72 4.69 -3.28
CA ILE A 14 10.93 5.49 -3.07
C ILE A 14 11.92 5.18 -4.19
N ALA A 15 12.28 6.18 -4.99
CA ALA A 15 13.20 6.00 -6.09
C ALA A 15 14.66 5.97 -5.62
N VAL A 16 15.35 4.87 -5.93
CA VAL A 16 16.72 4.57 -5.45
C VAL A 16 17.76 4.81 -6.55
N GLN A 17 17.40 4.61 -7.83
CA GLN A 17 18.35 4.81 -8.93
C GLN A 17 17.67 5.27 -10.22
N GLY A 18 18.28 6.27 -10.86
CA GLY A 18 17.92 6.76 -12.18
C GLY A 18 16.62 7.58 -12.19
N GLU A 19 16.11 7.81 -13.40
CA GLU A 19 14.96 8.68 -13.64
C GLU A 19 13.81 7.93 -14.33
N GLY A 20 12.58 8.30 -13.97
CA GLY A 20 11.36 7.76 -14.53
C GLY A 20 10.23 8.78 -14.66
N MET A 21 9.15 8.34 -15.29
CA MET A 21 7.86 9.02 -15.31
C MET A 21 6.83 8.12 -14.66
N VAL A 22 6.12 8.64 -13.66
CA VAL A 22 4.90 8.01 -13.16
C VAL A 22 3.70 8.76 -13.75
N ARG A 23 2.69 8.00 -14.18
CA ARG A 23 1.36 8.51 -14.53
C ARG A 23 0.35 7.83 -13.64
N VAL A 24 -0.58 8.62 -13.10
CA VAL A 24 -1.70 8.16 -12.27
C VAL A 24 -2.98 8.70 -12.88
N VAL A 25 -3.96 7.83 -13.10
CA VAL A 25 -5.31 8.20 -13.53
C VAL A 25 -6.21 8.23 -12.29
N CYS A 26 -7.01 9.27 -12.12
CA CYS A 26 -7.99 9.33 -11.04
C CYS A 26 -9.32 8.69 -11.48
N PRO A 27 -9.90 7.75 -10.71
CA PRO A 27 -11.24 7.23 -10.96
C PRO A 27 -12.29 8.28 -10.54
N SER A 28 -12.81 9.04 -11.52
CA SER A 28 -13.76 10.14 -11.27
C SER A 28 -15.17 9.63 -10.95
N THR A 29 -15.40 9.24 -9.70
CA THR A 29 -16.71 8.84 -9.15
C THR A 29 -16.95 9.50 -7.78
N GLY A 30 -17.38 10.76 -7.76
CA GLY A 30 -17.58 11.53 -6.52
C GLY A 30 -17.96 12.99 -6.79
N THR A 31 -18.48 13.67 -5.78
CA THR A 31 -19.03 15.03 -5.82
C THR A 31 -17.97 16.14 -6.08
N LYS A 32 -18.44 17.34 -6.44
CA LYS A 32 -17.63 18.47 -6.96
C LYS A 32 -16.59 19.09 -6.00
N GLN A 33 -16.37 18.56 -4.79
CA GLN A 33 -15.59 19.24 -3.73
C GLN A 33 -14.10 18.88 -3.66
N GLN A 34 -13.65 17.75 -4.22
CA GLN A 34 -12.22 17.52 -4.47
C GLN A 34 -12.01 16.99 -5.90
N ALA A 35 -11.62 17.89 -6.80
CA ALA A 35 -11.31 17.55 -8.19
C ALA A 35 -9.94 16.85 -8.30
N CYS A 36 -9.91 15.56 -7.97
CA CYS A 36 -8.76 14.67 -8.13
C CYS A 36 -8.34 14.59 -9.62
N LYS A 37 -7.20 15.21 -9.94
CA LYS A 37 -6.69 15.35 -11.31
C LYS A 37 -5.82 14.16 -11.70
N ASN A 38 -5.80 13.83 -13.00
CA ASN A 38 -4.85 12.86 -13.55
C ASN A 38 -3.42 13.41 -13.40
N MET A 39 -2.57 12.71 -12.64
CA MET A 39 -1.21 13.15 -12.34
C MET A 39 -0.20 12.56 -13.33
N ARG A 40 0.81 13.35 -13.68
CA ARG A 40 1.99 12.92 -14.44
C ARG A 40 3.20 13.68 -13.94
N PHE A 41 4.09 13.00 -13.23
CA PHE A 41 5.27 13.58 -12.62
C PHE A 41 6.53 12.78 -13.00
N LYS A 42 7.65 13.49 -13.14
CA LYS A 42 8.98 12.86 -13.19
C LYS A 42 9.30 12.34 -11.78
N VAL A 43 10.12 11.32 -11.69
CA VAL A 43 10.65 10.78 -10.43
C VAL A 43 12.14 10.53 -10.63
N GLU A 44 12.97 11.06 -9.75
CA GLU A 44 14.44 10.98 -9.74
C GLU A 44 14.94 10.31 -8.45
N GLY A 45 16.25 10.07 -8.32
CA GLY A 45 16.80 9.41 -7.13
C GLY A 45 16.59 10.23 -5.86
N GLY A 46 15.94 9.66 -4.86
CA GLY A 46 15.52 10.33 -3.62
C GLY A 46 14.03 10.68 -3.57
N ASP A 47 13.34 10.76 -4.71
CA ASP A 47 11.91 11.12 -4.75
C ASP A 47 11.03 10.00 -4.14
N VAL A 48 10.03 10.42 -3.37
CA VAL A 48 8.96 9.57 -2.84
C VAL A 48 7.65 9.89 -3.57
N PHE A 49 6.91 8.86 -3.99
CA PHE A 49 5.59 9.01 -4.59
C PHE A 49 4.59 8.02 -4.00
N ALA A 50 3.36 8.49 -3.76
CA ALA A 50 2.24 7.63 -3.33
C ALA A 50 1.19 7.53 -4.45
N VAL A 51 0.60 6.34 -4.62
CA VAL A 51 -0.55 6.10 -5.51
C VAL A 51 -1.65 5.42 -4.71
N PRO A 52 -2.78 6.11 -4.45
CA PRO A 52 -3.85 5.55 -3.64
C PRO A 52 -4.54 4.35 -4.27
N ARG A 53 -5.19 3.56 -3.41
CA ARG A 53 -6.05 2.44 -3.80
C ARG A 53 -7.00 2.81 -4.95
N PHE A 54 -7.26 1.85 -5.84
CA PHE A 54 -8.05 1.96 -7.07
C PHE A 54 -7.55 2.92 -8.17
N HIS A 55 -6.45 3.65 -7.98
CA HIS A 55 -5.94 4.58 -9.00
C HIS A 55 -5.08 3.84 -10.06
N PRO A 56 -5.45 3.84 -11.35
CA PRO A 56 -4.66 3.16 -12.36
C PRO A 56 -3.39 3.93 -12.71
N MET A 57 -2.24 3.28 -12.54
CA MET A 57 -0.93 3.88 -12.71
C MET A 57 -0.02 3.15 -13.71
N ALA A 58 1.03 3.85 -14.16
CA ALA A 58 2.12 3.26 -14.93
C ALA A 58 3.45 4.00 -14.67
N GLN A 59 4.41 3.32 -14.03
CA GLN A 59 5.82 3.77 -13.98
C GLN A 59 6.53 3.42 -15.30
N MET A 60 7.30 4.36 -15.85
CA MET A 60 8.11 4.20 -17.06
C MET A 60 9.54 4.72 -16.81
N ALA A 61 10.56 3.89 -17.02
CA ALA A 61 11.94 4.38 -17.15
C ALA A 61 12.10 5.22 -18.42
N PHE A 62 13.04 6.17 -18.41
CA PHE A 62 13.54 6.79 -19.63
C PHE A 62 14.41 5.82 -20.44
N ASN A 63 14.93 6.26 -21.60
CA ASN A 63 15.78 5.40 -22.45
C ASN A 63 17.24 5.34 -21.98
N ASN A 64 17.66 6.29 -21.13
CA ASN A 64 19.06 6.56 -20.82
C ASN A 64 19.55 5.65 -19.69
N ASN A 65 18.78 5.58 -18.60
CA ASN A 65 19.08 4.83 -17.39
C ASN A 65 17.92 3.88 -17.01
N SER A 66 18.22 2.88 -16.18
CA SER A 66 17.20 2.11 -15.46
C SER A 66 16.55 2.96 -14.36
N PHE A 67 15.22 2.91 -14.26
CA PHE A 67 14.47 3.42 -13.12
C PHE A 67 14.28 2.29 -12.10
N VAL A 68 14.85 2.45 -10.91
CA VAL A 68 14.80 1.51 -9.78
C VAL A 68 14.18 2.21 -8.60
N PHE A 69 13.17 1.60 -7.99
CA PHE A 69 12.48 2.10 -6.80
C PHE A 69 12.14 0.91 -5.88
N VAL A 70 12.14 1.15 -4.58
CA VAL A 70 11.54 0.25 -3.58
C VAL A 70 10.07 0.62 -3.46
N GLY A 71 9.19 -0.38 -3.33
CA GLY A 71 7.75 -0.18 -3.20
C GLY A 71 7.23 -0.80 -1.91
N PHE A 72 6.53 0.01 -1.12
CA PHE A 72 5.81 -0.39 0.09
C PHE A 72 4.30 -0.38 -0.20
N SER A 73 3.56 -1.28 0.44
CA SER A 73 2.09 -1.30 0.41
C SER A 73 1.55 -0.89 1.77
N THR A 74 0.45 -0.12 1.81
CA THR A 74 -0.26 0.18 3.07
C THR A 74 -1.15 -0.98 3.54
N THR A 75 -0.75 -2.23 3.28
CA THR A 75 -1.44 -3.44 3.75
C THR A 75 -0.44 -4.60 3.77
N THR A 76 -0.59 -5.47 4.76
CA THR A 76 0.07 -6.76 4.94
C THR A 76 -0.54 -7.84 4.03
N LYS A 77 -1.86 -7.75 3.79
CA LYS A 77 -2.69 -8.72 3.05
C LYS A 77 -2.18 -8.95 1.63
N GLU A 78 -2.20 -10.21 1.17
CA GLU A 78 -1.73 -10.62 -0.16
C GLU A 78 -2.36 -9.78 -1.29
N HIS A 79 -1.60 -8.81 -1.80
CA HIS A 79 -2.08 -7.91 -2.83
C HIS A 79 -1.58 -8.29 -4.24
N HIS A 80 -2.52 -8.53 -5.16
CA HIS A 80 -2.23 -8.77 -6.58
C HIS A 80 -2.58 -7.56 -7.47
N PRO A 81 -1.58 -6.81 -7.99
CA PRO A 81 -1.81 -5.68 -8.88
C PRO A 81 -2.56 -6.08 -10.16
N GLN A 82 -3.67 -5.40 -10.45
CA GLN A 82 -4.57 -5.74 -11.54
C GLN A 82 -4.16 -5.03 -12.83
N TYR A 83 -3.73 -5.77 -13.85
CA TYR A 83 -3.16 -5.17 -15.07
C TYR A 83 -4.22 -4.81 -16.13
N LEU A 84 -4.15 -3.58 -16.65
CA LEU A 84 -4.96 -3.10 -17.78
C LEU A 84 -4.41 -3.55 -19.15
N THR A 85 -3.22 -4.16 -19.19
CA THR A 85 -2.63 -4.62 -20.46
C THR A 85 -1.55 -5.70 -20.30
N GLY A 86 -1.23 -6.39 -21.39
CA GLY A 86 -0.28 -7.52 -21.40
C GLY A 86 -0.98 -8.88 -21.24
N LYS A 87 -0.20 -9.92 -20.91
CA LYS A 87 -0.72 -11.29 -20.74
C LYS A 87 -1.58 -11.50 -19.49
N ALA A 88 -1.28 -10.80 -18.40
CA ALA A 88 -1.95 -10.96 -17.10
C ALA A 88 -3.07 -9.92 -16.91
N SER A 89 -3.79 -9.57 -17.97
CA SER A 89 -4.74 -8.46 -17.94
C SER A 89 -6.17 -8.91 -17.66
N VAL A 90 -6.87 -8.21 -16.76
CA VAL A 90 -8.30 -8.42 -16.46
C VAL A 90 -9.17 -8.28 -17.73
N LEU A 91 -8.72 -7.53 -18.74
CA LEU A 91 -9.36 -7.45 -20.06
C LEU A 91 -9.19 -8.73 -20.92
N LEU A 92 -8.74 -9.84 -20.31
CA LEU A 92 -8.70 -11.20 -20.86
C LEU A 92 -9.53 -12.20 -20.04
N THR A 93 -9.88 -11.90 -18.77
CA THR A 93 -10.77 -12.73 -17.95
C THR A 93 -12.24 -12.37 -18.15
N LEU A 94 -12.54 -11.10 -18.47
CA LEU A 94 -13.88 -10.69 -18.92
C LEU A 94 -14.29 -11.44 -20.19
N ASP A 95 -15.52 -11.97 -20.20
CA ASP A 95 -16.06 -12.69 -21.34
C ASP A 95 -16.04 -11.85 -22.63
N ARG A 96 -15.83 -12.56 -23.75
CA ARG A 96 -15.79 -12.03 -25.10
C ARG A 96 -17.06 -11.26 -25.47
N GLN A 97 -18.26 -11.71 -25.07
CA GLN A 97 -19.50 -11.00 -25.40
C GLN A 97 -19.61 -9.68 -24.64
N ILE A 98 -19.21 -9.66 -23.37
CA ILE A 98 -19.14 -8.43 -22.55
C ILE A 98 -18.14 -7.45 -23.17
N LEU A 99 -16.97 -7.94 -23.61
CA LEU A 99 -15.96 -7.14 -24.30
C LEU A 99 -16.40 -6.67 -25.70
N GLU A 100 -17.17 -7.46 -26.47
CA GLU A 100 -17.72 -7.04 -27.77
C GLU A 100 -18.89 -6.04 -27.60
N LYS A 101 -19.67 -6.12 -26.51
CA LYS A 101 -20.71 -5.11 -26.16
C LYS A 101 -20.11 -3.77 -25.70
N ARG A 102 -19.14 -3.79 -24.77
CA ARG A 102 -18.51 -2.57 -24.22
C ARG A 102 -17.46 -1.96 -25.17
N GLY A 103 -16.83 -2.77 -26.01
CA GLY A 103 -15.78 -2.38 -26.96
C GLY A 103 -16.32 -2.09 -28.37
N GLY A 104 -17.08 -1.01 -28.52
CA GLY A 104 -17.80 -0.65 -29.75
C GLY A 104 -17.03 -0.84 -31.07
N LYS A 105 -17.52 -1.77 -31.91
CA LYS A 105 -17.22 -1.96 -33.35
C LYS A 105 -15.75 -1.80 -33.80
N ARG A 106 -14.96 -2.90 -33.83
CA ARG A 106 -14.07 -3.28 -34.98
C ARG A 106 -13.36 -4.64 -34.79
N ARG A 107 -14.02 -5.73 -35.21
CA ARG A 107 -13.57 -7.15 -35.09
C ARG A 107 -12.17 -7.51 -35.63
N LYS A 108 -11.49 -6.66 -36.43
CA LYS A 108 -10.18 -6.97 -37.06
C LYS A 108 -8.95 -6.27 -36.44
N GLN A 109 -9.10 -5.43 -35.42
CA GLN A 109 -7.96 -4.76 -34.76
C GLN A 109 -7.69 -5.20 -33.31
N GLY A 110 -8.71 -5.56 -32.53
CA GLY A 110 -8.57 -5.89 -31.10
C GLY A 110 -7.58 -7.04 -30.84
N GLU A 111 -7.84 -8.23 -31.40
CA GLU A 111 -6.98 -9.40 -31.24
C GLU A 111 -5.55 -9.17 -31.77
N ARG A 112 -5.41 -8.45 -32.89
CA ARG A 112 -4.11 -8.07 -33.48
C ARG A 112 -3.33 -7.06 -32.63
N LYS A 113 -3.96 -6.33 -31.69
CA LYS A 113 -3.29 -5.57 -30.62
C LYS A 113 -3.01 -6.45 -29.41
N LYS A 114 -4.00 -7.23 -28.91
CA LYS A 114 -3.86 -8.12 -27.74
C LYS A 114 -2.70 -9.12 -27.93
N ARG A 115 -2.68 -9.90 -29.01
CA ARG A 115 -1.61 -10.91 -29.28
C ARG A 115 -0.21 -10.33 -29.54
N LYS A 116 -0.03 -9.01 -29.72
CA LYS A 116 1.29 -8.39 -29.91
C LYS A 116 2.06 -8.13 -28.61
N GLN A 117 1.42 -8.23 -27.45
CA GLN A 117 2.04 -7.95 -26.15
C GLN A 117 2.59 -9.24 -25.49
N GLY A 118 3.47 -9.94 -26.20
CA GLY A 118 3.90 -11.31 -25.85
C GLY A 118 4.82 -11.47 -24.62
N ARG A 119 5.01 -10.44 -23.79
CA ARG A 119 5.84 -10.47 -22.56
C ARG A 119 5.01 -10.03 -21.34
N GLY A 120 5.44 -10.39 -20.13
CA GLY A 120 4.71 -10.21 -18.87
C GLY A 120 4.75 -8.79 -18.28
N ARG A 121 4.87 -8.68 -16.95
CA ARG A 121 4.79 -7.42 -16.15
C ARG A 121 5.66 -6.26 -16.71
N LYS A 122 6.78 -6.54 -17.39
CA LYS A 122 7.68 -5.57 -18.05
C LYS A 122 7.49 -5.55 -19.58
N ASN A 123 7.23 -4.38 -20.16
CA ASN A 123 6.75 -4.22 -21.54
C ASN A 123 7.61 -3.19 -22.32
N LYS A 124 8.26 -3.59 -23.43
CA LYS A 124 9.23 -2.74 -24.17
C LYS A 124 8.63 -1.43 -24.72
N GLY A 125 9.39 -0.34 -24.66
CA GLY A 125 9.02 0.98 -25.19
C GLY A 125 8.81 1.04 -26.71
N GLY A 126 8.22 2.14 -27.18
CA GLY A 126 7.67 2.27 -28.54
C GLY A 126 8.67 2.18 -29.69
N ARG A 127 9.87 2.79 -29.57
CA ARG A 127 10.88 2.83 -30.65
C ARG A 127 11.46 1.44 -30.97
N GLN A 128 11.88 0.67 -29.96
CA GLN A 128 12.53 -0.64 -30.17
C GLN A 128 11.67 -1.65 -30.95
N LYS A 129 10.34 -1.62 -30.77
CA LYS A 129 9.40 -2.57 -31.40
C LYS A 129 9.40 -2.55 -32.94
N LYS A 130 9.94 -1.51 -33.60
CA LYS A 130 10.05 -1.44 -35.07
C LYS A 130 11.23 -2.25 -35.65
N LEU A 131 12.32 -2.46 -34.90
CA LEU A 131 13.55 -3.08 -35.40
C LEU A 131 13.50 -4.61 -35.41
N GLU A 132 13.11 -5.24 -34.29
CA GLU A 132 12.95 -6.70 -34.18
C GLU A 132 11.99 -7.27 -35.26
N GLY A 133 10.94 -6.50 -35.59
CA GLY A 133 9.93 -6.87 -36.58
C GLY A 133 10.43 -6.98 -38.03
N LYS A 134 11.55 -6.31 -38.39
CA LYS A 134 12.19 -6.50 -39.70
C LYS A 134 12.97 -7.82 -39.75
N LYS A 135 13.86 -8.06 -38.77
CA LYS A 135 14.72 -9.27 -38.71
C LYS A 135 13.89 -10.57 -38.76
N ARG A 136 12.78 -10.65 -38.00
CA ARG A 136 11.95 -11.88 -37.94
C ARG A 136 11.32 -12.28 -39.28
N LYS A 137 11.06 -11.33 -40.19
CA LYS A 137 10.49 -11.60 -41.54
C LYS A 137 11.51 -12.18 -42.54
N GLN A 138 12.82 -11.95 -42.36
CA GLN A 138 13.84 -12.54 -43.23
C GLN A 138 14.05 -14.02 -42.89
N HIS A 139 14.18 -14.36 -41.61
CA HIS A 139 14.39 -15.73 -41.14
C HIS A 139 13.27 -16.71 -41.57
N GLU A 140 12.00 -16.27 -41.53
CA GLU A 140 10.87 -17.11 -41.99
C GLU A 140 10.90 -17.38 -43.52
N ARG A 141 11.43 -16.45 -44.31
CA ARG A 141 11.59 -16.62 -45.77
C ARG A 141 12.70 -17.61 -46.13
N LEU A 142 13.74 -17.73 -45.29
CA LEU A 142 14.83 -18.68 -45.49
C LEU A 142 14.38 -20.12 -45.21
N LYS A 143 13.74 -20.39 -44.06
CA LYS A 143 13.24 -21.74 -43.72
C LYS A 143 12.28 -22.31 -44.78
N LYS A 144 11.40 -21.45 -45.34
CA LYS A 144 10.47 -21.83 -46.42
C LYS A 144 11.13 -22.11 -47.78
N LYS A 145 12.40 -21.73 -47.99
CA LYS A 145 13.21 -22.21 -49.14
C LYS A 145 13.74 -23.62 -48.88
N GLU A 146 14.40 -23.84 -47.75
CA GLU A 146 15.03 -25.13 -47.39
C GLU A 146 14.03 -26.30 -47.40
N GLU A 147 12.84 -26.08 -46.84
CA GLU A 147 11.78 -27.09 -46.76
C GLU A 147 11.29 -27.52 -48.16
N LYS A 148 11.13 -26.56 -49.08
CA LYS A 148 10.73 -26.81 -50.47
C LYS A 148 11.80 -27.58 -51.26
N GLU A 149 13.07 -27.42 -50.89
CA GLU A 149 14.20 -28.14 -51.49
C GLU A 149 14.32 -29.58 -50.98
N LYS A 150 14.13 -29.81 -49.68
CA LYS A 150 14.09 -31.16 -49.09
C LYS A 150 13.01 -32.04 -49.74
N LEU A 151 11.82 -31.48 -49.99
CA LEU A 151 10.74 -32.16 -50.71
C LEU A 151 11.11 -32.52 -52.16
N ARG A 152 11.79 -31.62 -52.89
CA ARG A 152 12.29 -31.90 -54.25
C ARG A 152 13.26 -33.08 -54.29
N MET A 153 14.10 -33.25 -53.28
CA MET A 153 15.08 -34.35 -53.21
C MET A 153 14.43 -35.71 -52.91
N GLN A 154 13.39 -35.76 -52.06
CA GLN A 154 12.65 -37.00 -51.80
C GLN A 154 11.91 -37.51 -53.05
N GLY A 155 11.31 -36.61 -53.84
CA GLY A 155 10.63 -36.98 -55.09
C GLY A 155 11.56 -37.64 -56.12
N LYS A 156 12.82 -37.20 -56.21
CA LYS A 156 13.83 -37.83 -57.10
C LYS A 156 14.15 -39.27 -56.69
N LYS A 157 14.30 -39.56 -55.39
CA LYS A 157 14.63 -40.92 -54.89
C LYS A 157 13.53 -41.94 -55.23
N LYS A 158 12.24 -41.59 -55.06
CA LYS A 158 11.12 -42.50 -55.41
C LYS A 158 11.07 -42.85 -56.90
N ARG A 159 11.44 -41.92 -57.80
CA ARG A 159 11.50 -42.17 -59.26
C ARG A 159 12.61 -43.15 -59.69
N GLN A 160 13.67 -43.34 -58.91
CA GLN A 160 14.72 -44.33 -59.22
C GLN A 160 14.30 -45.77 -58.85
N GLN A 161 13.64 -45.97 -57.71
CA GLN A 161 13.20 -47.30 -57.28
C GLN A 161 12.18 -47.92 -58.24
N GLY A 162 11.28 -47.12 -58.81
CA GLY A 162 10.29 -47.59 -59.81
C GLY A 162 10.92 -48.18 -61.09
N LYS A 163 12.12 -47.74 -61.50
CA LYS A 163 12.78 -48.23 -62.72
C LYS A 163 13.49 -49.58 -62.56
N ARG A 164 13.70 -50.08 -61.33
CA ARG A 164 14.35 -51.38 -61.08
C ARG A 164 13.39 -52.59 -61.09
N ARG A 165 12.06 -52.38 -61.16
CA ARG A 165 11.05 -53.47 -61.18
C ARG A 165 10.52 -53.83 -62.58
N LYS A 166 11.28 -53.54 -63.64
CA LYS A 166 10.85 -53.80 -65.03
C LYS A 166 11.96 -54.37 -65.94
N LYS A 167 12.83 -55.23 -65.37
CA LYS A 167 13.89 -55.93 -66.14
C LYS A 167 14.37 -57.24 -65.51
N GLU A 168 13.44 -58.13 -65.15
CA GLU A 168 13.74 -59.52 -64.77
C GLU A 168 12.49 -60.38 -65.05
N GLY A 169 12.54 -61.26 -66.04
CA GLY A 169 11.31 -61.91 -66.52
C GLY A 169 11.39 -62.73 -67.80
N ASP A 170 12.52 -63.41 -68.10
CA ASP A 170 12.52 -64.44 -69.15
C ASP A 170 13.68 -65.45 -69.03
N ASN A 171 13.39 -66.72 -68.69
CA ASN A 171 13.72 -67.85 -69.57
C ASN A 171 13.17 -69.24 -69.12
N ARG A 172 12.41 -69.83 -70.05
CA ARG A 172 12.23 -71.25 -70.44
C ARG A 172 12.43 -72.46 -69.48
N LYS A 173 11.38 -73.31 -69.51
CA LYS A 173 11.34 -74.79 -69.42
C LYS A 173 12.45 -75.48 -70.25
N LYS A 174 12.84 -76.76 -70.12
CA LYS A 174 12.25 -77.97 -69.48
C LYS A 174 13.25 -78.47 -68.39
N GLN A 175 13.66 -79.72 -68.10
CA GLN A 175 13.16 -81.11 -68.23
C GLN A 175 13.67 -81.91 -66.99
N GLY A 176 13.74 -83.25 -67.03
CA GLY A 176 14.59 -84.10 -66.15
C GLY A 176 13.94 -84.73 -64.91
N LYS A 177 13.64 -86.04 -64.98
CA LYS A 177 12.91 -86.84 -63.96
C LYS A 177 13.71 -87.24 -62.69
N GLY A 178 14.70 -86.46 -62.25
CA GLY A 178 15.41 -86.67 -60.97
C GLY A 178 14.86 -85.85 -59.79
N LYS A 179 13.83 -85.02 -60.01
CA LYS A 179 13.56 -83.83 -59.20
C LYS A 179 12.58 -84.04 -58.02
N ARG A 180 11.78 -85.12 -57.94
CA ARG A 180 10.70 -85.25 -56.94
C ARG A 180 11.22 -85.32 -55.49
N ARG A 181 12.17 -86.23 -55.18
CA ARG A 181 12.83 -86.32 -53.85
C ARG A 181 13.66 -85.06 -53.53
N LYS A 182 14.50 -84.56 -54.44
CA LYS A 182 15.31 -83.33 -54.22
C LYS A 182 14.45 -82.07 -54.01
N LEU A 183 13.29 -81.97 -54.67
CA LEU A 183 12.34 -80.87 -54.47
C LEU A 183 11.55 -81.01 -53.15
N GLN A 184 11.17 -82.23 -52.75
CA GLN A 184 10.56 -82.48 -51.44
C GLN A 184 11.52 -82.14 -50.29
N ASN A 185 12.79 -82.54 -50.36
CA ASN A 185 13.77 -82.19 -49.33
C ASN A 185 14.10 -80.67 -49.34
N ARG A 186 14.17 -80.02 -50.52
CA ARG A 186 14.26 -78.54 -50.57
C ARG A 186 13.00 -77.85 -50.02
N LYS A 187 11.80 -78.41 -50.21
CA LYS A 187 10.57 -77.90 -49.60
C LYS A 187 10.57 -78.08 -48.08
N LYS A 188 10.85 -79.28 -47.55
CA LYS A 188 10.99 -79.52 -46.09
C LYS A 188 12.05 -78.60 -45.47
N LYS A 189 13.24 -78.48 -46.05
CA LYS A 189 14.31 -77.61 -45.52
C LYS A 189 13.99 -76.11 -45.63
N LYS A 190 13.19 -75.67 -46.61
CA LYS A 190 12.62 -74.30 -46.63
C LYS A 190 11.50 -74.10 -45.61
N LEU A 191 10.63 -75.08 -45.39
CA LEU A 191 9.57 -75.03 -44.39
C LEU A 191 10.12 -75.00 -42.96
N GLY A 192 11.14 -75.81 -42.66
CA GLY A 192 11.87 -75.75 -41.39
C GLY A 192 12.47 -74.37 -41.14
N LYS A 193 13.29 -73.87 -42.07
CA LYS A 193 13.86 -72.51 -41.95
C LYS A 193 12.81 -71.40 -41.85
N LYS A 194 11.65 -71.54 -42.53
CA LYS A 194 10.57 -70.56 -42.42
C LYS A 194 9.87 -70.63 -41.05
N LYS A 195 9.77 -71.81 -40.43
CA LYS A 195 9.32 -71.94 -39.04
C LYS A 195 10.32 -71.30 -38.07
N GLU A 196 11.62 -71.62 -38.17
CA GLU A 196 12.66 -70.98 -37.34
C GLU A 196 12.65 -69.44 -37.47
N GLU A 197 12.47 -68.91 -38.69
CA GLU A 197 12.39 -67.47 -38.95
C GLU A 197 11.11 -66.83 -38.38
N GLU A 198 9.97 -67.53 -38.42
CA GLU A 198 8.72 -67.07 -37.83
C GLU A 198 8.76 -67.14 -36.28
N GLU A 199 9.36 -68.18 -35.72
CA GLU A 199 9.52 -68.41 -34.29
C GLU A 199 10.47 -67.39 -33.65
N ARG A 200 11.62 -67.11 -34.28
CA ARG A 200 12.50 -66.01 -33.89
C ARG A 200 11.78 -64.65 -33.95
N LYS A 201 10.97 -64.40 -34.98
CA LYS A 201 10.17 -63.15 -35.07
C LYS A 201 9.08 -63.05 -34.02
N ARG A 202 8.51 -64.18 -33.56
CA ARG A 202 7.58 -64.21 -32.42
C ARG A 202 8.31 -63.88 -31.12
N GLN A 203 9.50 -64.45 -30.88
CA GLN A 203 10.33 -64.16 -29.71
C GLN A 203 10.78 -62.68 -29.68
N GLU A 204 11.26 -62.15 -30.80
CA GLU A 204 11.68 -60.74 -30.96
C GLU A 204 10.50 -59.77 -30.80
N ALA A 205 9.30 -60.14 -31.27
CA ALA A 205 8.06 -59.40 -31.03
C ALA A 205 7.58 -59.46 -29.56
N GLU A 206 7.73 -60.60 -28.87
CA GLU A 206 7.40 -60.71 -27.44
C GLU A 206 8.38 -59.90 -26.57
N GLU A 207 9.68 -59.98 -26.86
CA GLU A 207 10.71 -59.24 -26.12
C GLU A 207 10.55 -57.72 -26.28
N THR A 208 10.25 -57.26 -27.49
CA THR A 208 9.94 -55.84 -27.74
C THR A 208 8.65 -55.40 -27.06
N ARG A 209 7.60 -56.24 -27.02
CA ARG A 209 6.37 -55.94 -26.27
C ARG A 209 6.61 -55.86 -24.76
N ARG A 210 7.36 -56.82 -24.18
CA ARG A 210 7.76 -56.79 -22.76
C ARG A 210 8.60 -55.56 -22.39
N LYS A 211 9.44 -55.08 -23.32
CA LYS A 211 10.19 -53.82 -23.14
C LYS A 211 9.27 -52.60 -23.15
N GLN A 212 8.28 -52.56 -24.04
CA GLN A 212 7.26 -51.50 -24.08
C GLN A 212 6.39 -51.49 -22.81
N GLU A 213 5.87 -52.65 -22.39
CA GLU A 213 5.08 -52.81 -21.16
C GLU A 213 5.85 -52.33 -19.92
N LYS A 214 7.15 -52.64 -19.81
CA LYS A 214 8.01 -52.15 -18.72
C LYS A 214 8.30 -50.65 -18.80
N GLU A 215 8.48 -50.09 -19.99
CA GLU A 215 8.69 -48.65 -20.15
C GLU A 215 7.41 -47.85 -19.84
N GLU A 216 6.24 -48.35 -20.24
CA GLU A 216 4.94 -47.77 -19.93
C GLU A 216 4.63 -47.85 -18.43
N ALA A 217 4.90 -48.99 -17.78
CA ALA A 217 4.77 -49.13 -16.32
C ALA A 217 5.64 -48.09 -15.57
N ARG A 218 6.92 -47.96 -15.93
CA ARG A 218 7.82 -47.00 -15.26
C ARG A 218 7.39 -45.55 -15.49
N ARG A 219 6.90 -45.20 -16.68
CA ARG A 219 6.34 -43.85 -16.96
C ARG A 219 5.09 -43.57 -16.14
N LYS A 220 4.26 -44.57 -15.86
CA LYS A 220 3.06 -44.42 -15.02
C LYS A 220 3.43 -44.24 -13.54
N GLU A 221 4.42 -44.99 -13.06
CA GLU A 221 4.99 -44.86 -11.71
C GLU A 221 5.62 -43.47 -11.50
N GLU A 222 6.43 -43.00 -12.47
CA GLU A 222 7.03 -41.66 -12.50
C GLU A 222 5.97 -40.54 -12.51
N GLN A 223 4.83 -40.73 -13.21
CA GLN A 223 3.69 -39.82 -13.18
C GLN A 223 2.90 -39.85 -11.86
N GLU A 224 2.77 -40.99 -11.21
CA GLU A 224 2.10 -41.09 -9.90
C GLU A 224 2.95 -40.45 -8.79
N GLU A 225 4.27 -40.61 -8.85
CA GLU A 225 5.21 -39.94 -7.94
C GLU A 225 5.21 -38.41 -8.14
N GLU A 226 5.18 -37.93 -9.39
CA GLU A 226 5.05 -36.49 -9.67
C GLU A 226 3.69 -35.93 -9.20
N ALA A 227 2.59 -36.68 -9.38
CA ALA A 227 1.27 -36.28 -8.90
C ALA A 227 1.21 -36.19 -7.36
N ARG A 228 1.74 -37.20 -6.64
CA ARG A 228 1.82 -37.20 -5.16
C ARG A 228 2.62 -36.01 -4.64
N LYS A 229 3.74 -35.67 -5.28
CA LYS A 229 4.55 -34.49 -4.92
C LYS A 229 3.80 -33.17 -5.15
N GLN A 230 3.02 -33.06 -6.23
CA GLN A 230 2.19 -31.87 -6.47
C GLN A 230 1.04 -31.76 -5.46
N GLU A 231 0.41 -32.86 -5.05
CA GLU A 231 -0.62 -32.88 -4.01
C GLU A 231 -0.05 -32.48 -2.64
N GLU A 232 1.12 -33.00 -2.26
CA GLU A 232 1.83 -32.61 -1.04
C GLU A 232 2.25 -31.12 -1.07
N GLU A 233 2.76 -30.62 -2.20
CA GLU A 233 3.10 -29.20 -2.34
C GLU A 233 1.87 -28.29 -2.24
N ILE A 234 0.73 -28.69 -2.83
CA ILE A 234 -0.54 -27.96 -2.72
C ILE A 234 -1.02 -27.93 -1.27
N LYS A 235 -1.03 -29.08 -0.58
CA LYS A 235 -1.42 -29.16 0.83
C LYS A 235 -0.53 -28.29 1.72
N ARG A 236 0.79 -28.38 1.56
CA ARG A 236 1.76 -27.57 2.33
C ARG A 236 1.60 -26.06 2.07
N ARG A 237 1.26 -25.66 0.83
CA ARG A 237 0.92 -24.27 0.50
C ARG A 237 -0.37 -23.81 1.18
N GLN A 238 -1.39 -24.66 1.25
CA GLN A 238 -2.65 -24.35 1.95
C GLN A 238 -2.43 -24.20 3.46
N GLU A 239 -1.64 -25.08 4.07
CA GLU A 239 -1.27 -25.00 5.50
C GLU A 239 -0.44 -23.73 5.80
N GLU A 240 0.49 -23.33 4.91
CA GLU A 240 1.21 -22.05 5.04
C GLU A 240 0.28 -20.83 4.86
N GLU A 241 -0.63 -20.85 3.88
CA GLU A 241 -1.60 -19.78 3.64
C GLU A 241 -2.59 -19.63 4.80
N GLU A 242 -3.01 -20.73 5.43
CA GLU A 242 -3.87 -20.70 6.62
C GLU A 242 -3.11 -20.22 7.86
N ALA A 243 -1.87 -20.68 8.08
CA ALA A 243 -1.03 -20.19 9.17
C ALA A 243 -0.80 -18.67 9.08
N ARG A 244 -0.49 -18.16 7.88
CA ARG A 244 -0.33 -16.71 7.62
C ARG A 244 -1.60 -15.91 7.90
N LYS A 245 -2.79 -16.45 7.59
CA LYS A 245 -4.06 -15.79 7.90
C LYS A 245 -4.33 -15.72 9.40
N ARG A 246 -4.03 -16.79 10.14
CA ARG A 246 -4.16 -16.81 11.61
C ARG A 246 -3.18 -15.85 12.28
N GLU A 247 -1.94 -15.77 11.79
CA GLU A 247 -0.92 -14.81 12.24
C GLU A 247 -1.36 -13.36 11.98
N GLU A 248 -1.88 -13.06 10.78
CA GLU A 248 -2.40 -11.73 10.43
C GLU A 248 -3.70 -11.36 11.18
N GLU A 249 -4.56 -12.33 11.48
CA GLU A 249 -5.76 -12.14 12.30
C GLU A 249 -5.38 -11.83 13.76
N GLN A 250 -4.37 -12.50 14.31
CA GLN A 250 -3.80 -12.18 15.62
C GLN A 250 -3.10 -10.81 15.64
N GLU A 251 -2.40 -10.41 14.56
CA GLU A 251 -1.82 -9.07 14.45
C GLU A 251 -2.92 -7.99 14.37
N GLU A 252 -4.00 -8.23 13.61
CA GLU A 252 -5.14 -7.30 13.54
C GLU A 252 -5.89 -7.21 14.88
N GLU A 253 -6.03 -8.31 15.63
CA GLU A 253 -6.61 -8.30 16.98
C GLU A 253 -5.71 -7.57 17.98
N ALA A 254 -4.40 -7.82 17.97
CA ALA A 254 -3.45 -7.14 18.84
C ALA A 254 -3.46 -5.61 18.62
N ARG A 255 -3.48 -5.17 17.34
CA ARG A 255 -3.60 -3.76 16.96
C ARG A 255 -4.90 -3.12 17.46
N ARG A 256 -6.03 -3.85 17.41
CA ARG A 256 -7.33 -3.36 17.94
C ARG A 256 -7.29 -3.17 19.46
N ARG A 257 -6.67 -4.10 20.19
CA ARG A 257 -6.49 -3.99 21.64
C ARG A 257 -5.57 -2.83 22.01
N GLU A 258 -4.48 -2.62 21.27
CA GLU A 258 -3.58 -1.47 21.44
C GLU A 258 -4.29 -0.13 21.14
N GLU A 259 -5.17 -0.08 20.13
CA GLU A 259 -5.99 1.09 19.81
C GLU A 259 -7.04 1.40 20.91
N GLU A 260 -7.67 0.37 21.48
CA GLU A 260 -8.62 0.47 22.60
C GLU A 260 -7.94 0.88 23.92
N GLU A 261 -6.76 0.34 24.23
CA GLU A 261 -5.93 0.77 25.36
C GLU A 261 -5.44 2.22 25.18
N ALA A 262 -5.07 2.60 23.95
CA ALA A 262 -4.68 3.97 23.63
C ALA A 262 -5.86 4.96 23.64
N GLU A 263 -7.11 4.52 23.39
CA GLU A 263 -8.30 5.37 23.53
C GLU A 263 -8.68 5.54 25.01
N THR A 264 -8.80 4.45 25.77
CA THR A 264 -9.13 4.50 27.20
C THR A 264 -8.10 5.30 28.00
N ARG A 265 -6.81 5.19 27.67
CA ARG A 265 -5.78 6.06 28.26
C ARG A 265 -5.95 7.55 27.94
N LYS A 266 -6.36 7.91 26.71
CA LYS A 266 -6.66 9.32 26.37
C LYS A 266 -7.88 9.85 27.11
N GLN A 267 -8.91 9.02 27.28
CA GLN A 267 -10.10 9.38 28.05
C GLN A 267 -9.73 9.66 29.52
N GLN A 268 -8.84 8.85 30.12
CA GLN A 268 -8.30 9.10 31.46
C GLN A 268 -7.46 10.38 31.53
N GLU A 269 -6.58 10.63 30.55
CA GLU A 269 -5.75 11.84 30.49
C GLU A 269 -6.61 13.13 30.30
N GLU A 270 -7.69 13.06 29.51
CA GLU A 270 -8.64 14.17 29.37
C GLU A 270 -9.48 14.38 30.64
N GLU A 271 -9.93 13.32 31.32
CA GLU A 271 -10.66 13.43 32.59
C GLU A 271 -9.76 14.02 33.69
N GLU A 272 -8.49 13.59 33.79
CA GLU A 272 -7.54 14.16 34.73
C GLU A 272 -7.23 15.63 34.40
N ALA A 273 -7.09 15.99 33.13
CA ALA A 273 -6.92 17.38 32.72
C ALA A 273 -8.12 18.26 33.12
N ARG A 274 -9.36 17.79 32.91
CA ARG A 274 -10.59 18.47 33.34
C ARG A 274 -10.64 18.66 34.85
N ARG A 275 -10.34 17.61 35.63
CA ARG A 275 -10.29 17.67 37.11
C ARG A 275 -9.25 18.70 37.60
N ARG A 276 -8.07 18.74 36.98
CA ARG A 276 -7.02 19.72 37.28
C ARG A 276 -7.41 21.16 36.90
N GLU A 277 -8.21 21.35 35.86
CA GLU A 277 -8.75 22.66 35.48
C GLU A 277 -9.83 23.14 36.47
N GLU A 278 -10.71 22.25 36.92
CA GLU A 278 -11.72 22.51 37.97
C GLU A 278 -11.07 22.83 39.33
N GLU A 279 -10.04 22.09 39.73
CA GLU A 279 -9.23 22.38 40.93
C GLU A 279 -8.49 23.74 40.80
N ALA A 280 -7.98 24.07 39.61
CA ALA A 280 -7.34 25.35 39.35
C ALA A 280 -8.33 26.52 39.34
N GLU A 281 -9.57 26.32 38.87
CA GLU A 281 -10.62 27.36 38.90
C GLU A 281 -11.11 27.60 40.33
N THR A 282 -11.48 26.55 41.06
CA THR A 282 -11.91 26.66 42.46
C THR A 282 -10.84 27.29 43.35
N ARG A 283 -9.56 26.97 43.13
CA ARG A 283 -8.44 27.64 43.80
C ARG A 283 -8.31 29.12 43.43
N ARG A 284 -8.55 29.52 42.17
CA ARG A 284 -8.57 30.94 41.77
C ARG A 284 -9.72 31.70 42.42
N GLN A 285 -10.91 31.10 42.48
CA GLN A 285 -12.07 31.68 43.16
C GLN A 285 -11.77 31.91 44.65
N GLN A 286 -11.14 30.95 45.33
CA GLN A 286 -10.67 31.10 46.72
C GLN A 286 -9.60 32.18 46.89
N GLU A 287 -8.64 32.29 45.96
CA GLU A 287 -7.62 33.36 46.02
C GLU A 287 -8.24 34.75 45.77
N GLU A 288 -9.21 34.87 44.87
CA GLU A 288 -9.91 36.13 44.62
C GLU A 288 -10.83 36.52 45.80
N GLU A 289 -11.51 35.56 46.42
CA GLU A 289 -12.31 35.81 47.62
C GLU A 289 -11.43 36.24 48.81
N ALA A 290 -10.30 35.56 49.03
CA ALA A 290 -9.34 35.96 50.07
C ALA A 290 -8.80 37.38 49.85
N ARG A 291 -8.46 37.74 48.60
CA ARG A 291 -8.02 39.11 48.26
C ARG A 291 -9.10 40.15 48.54
N ARG A 292 -10.36 39.87 48.22
CA ARG A 292 -11.50 40.76 48.52
C ARG A 292 -11.68 40.95 50.04
N GLN A 293 -11.48 39.90 50.83
CA GLN A 293 -11.52 39.97 52.30
C GLN A 293 -10.31 40.77 52.85
N GLU A 294 -9.11 40.62 52.28
CA GLU A 294 -7.94 41.45 52.63
C GLU A 294 -8.16 42.94 52.30
N ASP A 295 -8.71 43.25 51.11
CA ASP A 295 -9.06 44.62 50.68
C ASP A 295 -10.13 45.24 51.61
N GLU A 296 -11.19 44.49 51.95
CA GLU A 296 -12.26 44.94 52.85
C GLU A 296 -11.75 45.16 54.29
N GLU A 297 -10.85 44.30 54.79
CA GLU A 297 -10.22 44.51 56.09
C GLU A 297 -9.27 45.72 56.08
N GLU A 298 -8.54 45.98 54.98
CA GLU A 298 -7.71 47.18 54.89
C GLU A 298 -8.55 48.46 54.80
N GLU A 299 -9.68 48.46 54.06
CA GLU A 299 -10.60 49.60 54.03
C GLU A 299 -11.22 49.86 55.41
N ALA A 300 -11.65 48.81 56.13
CA ALA A 300 -12.14 48.93 57.51
C ALA A 300 -11.07 49.53 58.45
N ARG A 301 -9.84 49.02 58.41
CA ARG A 301 -8.70 49.54 59.21
C ARG A 301 -8.38 51.00 58.88
N ARG A 302 -8.42 51.40 57.60
CA ARG A 302 -8.23 52.79 57.17
C ARG A 302 -9.35 53.70 57.68
N SER A 303 -10.60 53.24 57.65
CA SER A 303 -11.78 53.95 58.17
C SER A 303 -11.68 54.18 59.68
N GLU A 304 -11.32 53.14 60.45
CA GLU A 304 -11.07 53.26 61.90
C GLU A 304 -9.92 54.25 62.20
N GLU A 305 -8.84 54.24 61.42
CA GLU A 305 -7.74 55.20 61.60
C GLU A 305 -8.17 56.65 61.30
N GLU A 306 -9.00 56.87 60.27
CA GLU A 306 -9.55 58.19 59.97
C GLU A 306 -10.52 58.68 61.05
N GLU A 307 -11.44 57.84 61.56
CA GLU A 307 -12.29 58.23 62.68
C GLU A 307 -11.47 58.52 63.94
N ALA A 308 -10.44 57.72 64.24
CA ALA A 308 -9.54 57.97 65.36
C ALA A 308 -8.80 59.31 65.23
N ARG A 309 -8.31 59.64 64.01
CA ARG A 309 -7.69 60.93 63.69
C ARG A 309 -8.67 62.09 63.81
N GLU A 310 -9.92 61.94 63.37
CA GLU A 310 -10.94 63.00 63.49
C GLU A 310 -11.39 63.18 64.94
N ALA A 311 -11.56 62.09 65.70
CA ALA A 311 -11.84 62.08 67.12
C ALA A 311 -10.73 62.78 67.93
N GLU A 312 -9.46 62.62 67.54
CA GLU A 312 -8.36 63.36 68.17
C GLU A 312 -8.40 64.85 67.84
N ARG A 313 -8.64 65.24 66.58
CA ARG A 313 -8.87 66.65 66.19
C ARG A 313 -10.01 67.29 67.01
N ARG A 314 -11.15 66.60 67.10
CA ARG A 314 -12.31 66.98 67.94
C ARG A 314 -11.92 67.12 69.43
N ARG A 315 -11.02 66.28 69.96
CA ARG A 315 -10.48 66.40 71.33
C ARG A 315 -9.54 67.61 71.48
N GLN A 316 -8.65 67.85 70.51
CA GLN A 316 -7.74 69.00 70.53
C GLN A 316 -8.51 70.33 70.48
N ASP A 317 -9.54 70.46 69.63
CA ASP A 317 -10.31 71.70 69.53
C ASP A 317 -11.19 71.94 70.77
N LYS A 318 -11.71 70.88 71.40
CA LYS A 318 -12.33 70.96 72.73
C LYS A 318 -11.36 71.46 73.80
N ARG A 319 -10.06 71.11 73.74
CA ARG A 319 -9.01 71.68 74.62
C ARG A 319 -8.78 73.17 74.32
N LYS A 320 -8.51 73.54 73.06
CA LYS A 320 -8.31 74.94 72.60
C LYS A 320 -9.48 75.84 73.03
N LEU A 321 -10.73 75.36 72.91
CA LEU A 321 -11.93 76.09 73.32
C LEU A 321 -12.03 76.27 74.84
N LYS A 322 -11.68 75.26 75.64
CA LYS A 322 -11.60 75.38 77.11
C LYS A 322 -10.58 76.43 77.52
N ASP A 323 -9.38 76.44 76.93
CA ASP A 323 -8.36 77.44 77.27
C ASP A 323 -8.71 78.85 76.77
N LYS A 324 -9.39 78.98 75.62
CA LYS A 324 -9.96 80.27 75.18
C LYS A 324 -11.00 80.78 76.18
N LYS A 325 -11.88 79.92 76.72
CA LYS A 325 -12.83 80.27 77.78
C LYS A 325 -12.14 80.67 79.09
N ARG A 326 -11.07 79.96 79.52
CA ARG A 326 -10.26 80.33 80.70
C ARG A 326 -9.65 81.73 80.54
N LYS A 327 -8.91 81.96 79.45
CA LYS A 327 -8.28 83.26 79.14
C LYS A 327 -9.29 84.41 79.06
N LEU A 328 -10.52 84.18 78.60
CA LEU A 328 -11.61 85.16 78.62
C LEU A 328 -12.14 85.42 80.04
N GLY A 329 -12.29 84.38 80.85
CA GLY A 329 -12.64 84.49 82.27
C GLY A 329 -11.62 85.29 83.07
N ASP A 330 -10.33 85.04 82.85
CA ASP A 330 -9.23 85.75 83.52
C ASP A 330 -9.14 87.21 83.07
N ARG A 331 -9.37 87.49 81.78
CA ARG A 331 -9.54 88.87 81.27
C ARG A 331 -10.73 89.58 81.93
N ARG A 332 -11.87 88.88 82.14
CA ARG A 332 -13.06 89.45 82.82
C ARG A 332 -12.78 89.71 84.30
N LYS A 333 -12.05 88.82 84.99
CA LYS A 333 -11.56 89.05 86.38
C LYS A 333 -10.61 90.25 86.45
N LYS A 334 -9.64 90.38 85.54
CA LYS A 334 -8.70 91.52 85.51
C LYS A 334 -9.38 92.85 85.11
N ARG A 335 -10.48 92.82 84.37
CA ARG A 335 -11.36 94.00 84.17
C ARG A 335 -12.13 94.36 85.44
N LYS A 336 -12.72 93.38 86.15
CA LYS A 336 -13.40 93.65 87.42
C LYS A 336 -12.46 94.26 88.47
N ARG A 337 -11.27 93.69 88.65
CA ARG A 337 -10.26 94.27 89.56
C ARG A 337 -9.91 95.71 89.19
N ARG A 338 -9.68 96.00 87.90
CA ARG A 338 -9.43 97.38 87.47
C ARG A 338 -10.59 98.35 87.71
N HIS A 339 -11.84 97.93 87.53
CA HIS A 339 -12.96 98.79 87.92
C HIS A 339 -13.04 99.01 89.43
N GLN A 340 -12.69 98.02 90.26
CA GLN A 340 -12.63 98.21 91.72
C GLN A 340 -11.46 99.12 92.13
N GLU A 341 -10.29 98.95 91.50
CA GLU A 341 -9.12 99.84 91.65
C GLU A 341 -9.46 101.27 91.19
N GLU A 342 -10.21 101.43 90.09
CA GLU A 342 -10.71 102.72 89.59
C GLU A 342 -11.73 103.34 90.56
N GLU A 343 -12.75 102.60 91.02
CA GLU A 343 -13.76 103.03 92.01
C GLU A 343 -13.12 103.44 93.35
N GLU A 344 -12.13 102.70 93.83
CA GLU A 344 -11.35 103.04 95.04
C GLU A 344 -10.58 104.36 94.85
N THR A 345 -9.89 104.55 93.72
CA THR A 345 -9.18 105.82 93.44
C THR A 345 -10.11 107.00 93.15
N GLU A 346 -11.35 106.77 92.71
CA GLU A 346 -12.35 107.83 92.54
C GLU A 346 -12.94 108.25 93.90
N GLN A 347 -13.23 107.31 94.79
CA GLN A 347 -13.59 107.60 96.18
C GLN A 347 -12.48 108.36 96.92
N GLU A 348 -11.21 107.99 96.73
CA GLU A 348 -10.06 108.68 97.33
C GLU A 348 -9.87 110.12 96.80
N ARG A 349 -10.38 110.42 95.60
CA ARG A 349 -10.41 111.79 95.02
C ARG A 349 -11.57 112.62 95.54
N VAL A 350 -12.73 112.02 95.78
CA VAL A 350 -13.89 112.70 96.36
C VAL A 350 -13.62 113.09 97.82
N GLY A 351 -12.93 112.25 98.60
CA GLY A 351 -12.53 112.54 99.99
C GLY A 351 -11.43 113.60 100.17
N LYS A 352 -11.07 114.36 99.13
CA LYS A 352 -10.03 115.42 99.15
C LYS A 352 -10.55 116.78 98.63
N ARG A 353 -11.85 117.02 98.80
CA ARG A 353 -12.55 118.30 98.59
C ARG A 353 -13.52 118.57 99.75
#